data_AF-A0A1W9PYR4-F1
#
_entry.id   AF-A0A1W9PYR4-F1
#
_cell.length_a   1.000
_cell.length_b   1.000
_cell.length_c   1.000
_cell.angle_alpha   90.00
_cell.angle_beta   90.00
_cell.angle_gamma   90.00
#
_symmetry.space_group_name_H-M   'P 1'
#
loop_
_entity.id
_entity.type
_entity.pdbx_description
1 polymer ?
#
loop_
_entity_poly.entity_id
_entity_poly.type
_entity_poly.pdbx_seq_one_letter_code
_entity_poly.pdbx_strand_id
1 'polypeptide(L)'
;MTPIKIDLTLYGPLAKFAGGKYIAQMDVDLESGAQIKDLLDHFGIPDDEKGYLFINAILCDAPGLSASLSEPLNNGDHVGIFSLQHMWPYQYRDGIRMSDSLTEAMREHGAMHNTYQSAN
;
A
#
# COMPACT_ATOMS: atom_id res chain seq x y z
N MET A 1 20.17 8.30 15.21
CA MET A 1 18.76 8.51 14.80
C MET A 1 17.85 7.77 15.76
N THR A 2 16.66 8.30 16.03
CA THR A 2 15.63 7.63 16.84
C THR A 2 14.77 6.78 15.91
N PRO A 3 14.48 5.50 16.20
CA PRO A 3 13.59 4.69 15.37
C PRO A 3 12.19 5.29 15.32
N ILE A 4 11.48 5.02 14.23
CA ILE A 4 10.06 5.35 14.05
C ILE A 4 9.24 4.08 14.19
N LYS A 5 8.06 4.19 14.79
CA LYS A 5 7.11 3.09 14.95
C LYS A 5 5.98 3.22 13.94
N ILE A 6 5.69 2.17 13.20
CA ILE A 6 4.65 2.12 12.17
C ILE A 6 3.62 1.07 12.57
N ASP A 7 2.34 1.40 12.45
CA ASP A 7 1.24 0.44 12.59
C ASP A 7 0.89 -0.10 11.20
N LEU A 8 1.38 -1.30 10.88
CA LEU A 8 1.17 -1.96 9.60
C LEU A 8 -0.03 -2.90 9.68
N THR A 9 -0.96 -2.76 8.74
CA THR A 9 -2.02 -3.75 8.48
C THR A 9 -1.92 -4.30 7.06
N LEU A 10 -1.76 -5.63 6.94
CA LEU A 10 -1.75 -6.36 5.68
C LEU A 10 -3.06 -7.09 5.48
N TYR A 11 -3.67 -6.92 4.29
CA TYR A 11 -4.94 -7.53 3.93
C TYR A 11 -4.79 -8.56 2.80
N GLY A 12 -5.63 -9.58 2.84
CA GLY A 12 -5.63 -10.68 1.88
C GLY A 12 -4.43 -11.61 2.05
N PRO A 13 -3.95 -12.24 0.96
CA PRO A 13 -2.77 -13.09 0.96
C PRO A 13 -1.50 -12.43 1.50
N LEU A 14 -1.40 -11.10 1.51
CA LEU A 14 -0.25 -10.39 2.10
C LEU A 14 -0.15 -10.61 3.62
N ALA A 15 -1.25 -10.94 4.30
CA ALA A 15 -1.25 -11.23 5.73
C ALA A 15 -0.23 -12.33 6.11
N LYS A 16 0.12 -13.23 5.18
CA LYS A 16 1.13 -14.29 5.37
C LYS A 16 2.50 -13.72 5.79
N PHE A 17 2.87 -12.52 5.30
CA PHE A 17 4.15 -11.88 5.61
C PHE A 17 4.22 -11.36 7.06
N ALA A 18 3.07 -11.19 7.69
CA ALA A 18 2.93 -10.73 9.07
C ALA A 18 2.33 -11.80 10.00
N GLY A 19 2.38 -13.08 9.58
CA GLY A 19 1.92 -14.22 10.39
C GLY A 19 0.40 -14.42 10.45
N GLY A 20 -0.38 -13.69 9.65
CA GLY A 20 -1.83 -13.85 9.53
C GLY A 20 -2.26 -14.65 8.29
N LYS A 21 -3.57 -14.89 8.17
CA LYS A 21 -4.18 -15.64 7.05
C LYS A 21 -4.89 -14.76 6.02
N TYR A 22 -5.67 -13.79 6.49
CA TYR A 22 -6.44 -12.85 5.65
C TYR A 22 -6.28 -11.39 6.09
N ILE A 23 -5.91 -11.20 7.35
CA ILE A 23 -5.54 -9.92 7.93
C ILE A 23 -4.40 -10.17 8.91
N ALA A 24 -3.46 -9.26 8.99
CA ALA A 24 -2.41 -9.23 10.00
C ALA A 24 -2.10 -7.79 10.34
N GLN A 25 -1.99 -7.48 11.63
CA GLN A 25 -1.62 -6.16 12.13
C GLN A 25 -0.40 -6.28 13.03
N MET A 26 0.54 -5.36 12.89
CA MET A 26 1.78 -5.34 13.66
C MET A 26 2.37 -3.95 13.77
N ASP A 27 2.99 -3.72 14.92
CA ASP A 27 3.87 -2.58 15.10
C ASP A 27 5.27 -2.91 14.58
N VAL A 28 5.85 -2.00 13.81
CA VAL A 28 7.14 -2.19 13.15
C VAL A 28 8.04 -1.02 13.50
N ASP A 29 9.25 -1.32 13.98
CA ASP A 29 10.28 -0.32 14.22
C ASP A 29 11.16 -0.21 12.96
N LEU A 30 11.24 1.00 12.38
CA LEU A 30 12.08 1.34 11.24
C LEU A 30 13.06 2.46 11.58
N GLU A 31 14.08 2.64 10.73
CA GLU A 31 14.98 3.76 10.84
C GLU A 31 14.28 5.09 10.54
N SER A 32 14.72 6.18 11.18
CA SER A 32 14.21 7.51 10.85
C SER A 32 14.57 7.88 9.41
N GLY A 33 13.57 8.38 8.67
CA GLY A 33 13.71 8.69 7.24
C GLY A 33 13.40 7.52 6.32
N ALA A 34 12.93 6.38 6.87
CA ALA A 34 12.45 5.26 6.08
C ALA A 34 11.29 5.68 5.15
N GLN A 35 11.20 4.97 4.03
CA GLN A 35 10.16 5.10 3.02
C GLN A 35 9.34 3.81 2.93
N ILE A 36 8.26 3.82 2.15
CA ILE A 36 7.46 2.62 1.89
C ILE A 36 8.31 1.47 1.36
N LYS A 37 9.30 1.74 0.50
CA LYS A 37 10.21 0.71 0.01
C LYS A 37 10.91 -0.04 1.15
N ASP A 38 11.40 0.68 2.16
CA ASP A 38 12.10 0.07 3.30
C ASP A 38 11.16 -0.82 4.13
N LEU A 39 9.89 -0.41 4.27
CA LEU A 39 8.85 -1.21 4.93
C LEU A 39 8.56 -2.50 4.15
N LEU A 40 8.42 -2.44 2.83
CA LEU A 40 8.19 -3.62 1.99
C LEU A 40 9.39 -4.58 2.04
N ASP A 41 10.61 -4.04 1.94
CA ASP A 41 11.84 -4.82 2.03
C ASP A 41 11.98 -5.50 3.39
N HIS A 42 11.58 -4.83 4.49
CA HIS A 42 11.61 -5.39 5.84
C HIS A 42 10.77 -6.66 5.97
N PHE A 43 9.61 -6.71 5.32
CA PHE A 43 8.71 -7.87 5.31
C PHE A 43 8.93 -8.84 4.15
N GLY A 44 9.83 -8.49 3.21
CA GLY A 44 10.01 -9.24 1.97
C GLY A 44 8.75 -9.29 1.11
N ILE A 45 7.93 -8.24 1.13
CA ILE A 45 6.70 -8.13 0.33
C ILE A 45 7.08 -7.70 -1.09
N PRO A 46 6.78 -8.52 -2.12
CA PRO A 46 7.01 -8.14 -3.51
C PRO A 46 6.11 -6.96 -3.92
N ASP A 47 6.65 -6.00 -4.66
CA ASP A 47 5.91 -4.81 -5.14
C ASP A 47 4.75 -5.20 -6.07
N ASP A 48 4.88 -6.29 -6.83
CA ASP A 48 3.86 -6.80 -7.75
C ASP A 48 2.71 -7.56 -7.06
N GLU A 49 2.86 -7.96 -5.79
CA GLU A 49 1.76 -8.51 -4.99
C GLU A 49 0.88 -7.40 -4.35
N LYS A 50 1.33 -6.15 -4.35
CA LYS A 50 0.62 -4.99 -3.80
C LYS A 50 -0.48 -4.52 -4.74
N GLY A 51 -1.67 -4.37 -4.18
CA GLY A 51 -2.82 -3.73 -4.79
C GLY A 51 -2.89 -2.25 -4.41
N TYR A 52 -3.59 -1.95 -3.31
CA TYR A 52 -3.72 -0.59 -2.79
C TYR A 52 -2.88 -0.37 -1.55
N LEU A 53 -2.32 0.82 -1.42
CA LEU A 53 -1.59 1.23 -0.22
C LEU A 53 -2.14 2.54 0.32
N PHE A 54 -2.33 2.56 1.63
CA PHE A 54 -2.78 3.74 2.37
C PHE A 54 -1.77 4.12 3.43
N ILE A 55 -1.57 5.42 3.60
CA ILE A 55 -0.88 5.99 4.76
C ILE A 55 -1.88 6.94 5.42
N ASN A 56 -2.25 6.70 6.68
CA ASN A 56 -3.20 7.51 7.44
C ASN A 56 -4.53 7.79 6.69
N ALA A 57 -5.09 6.74 6.07
CA ALA A 57 -6.29 6.78 5.22
C ALA A 57 -6.18 7.63 3.94
N ILE A 58 -4.97 8.02 3.53
CA ILE A 58 -4.66 8.63 2.24
C ILE A 58 -4.22 7.53 1.28
N LEU A 59 -4.85 7.45 0.11
CA LEU A 59 -4.48 6.49 -0.92
C LEU A 59 -3.17 6.94 -1.60
N CYS A 60 -2.11 6.15 -1.45
CA CYS A 60 -0.78 6.47 -1.97
C CYS A 60 -0.36 5.56 -3.13
N ASP A 61 -0.95 4.38 -3.26
CA ASP A 61 -0.64 3.47 -4.37
C ASP A 61 -1.85 2.69 -4.86
N ALA A 62 -1.81 2.29 -6.12
CA ALA A 62 -2.86 1.52 -6.76
C ALA A 62 -2.28 0.41 -7.66
N PRO A 63 -3.08 -0.61 -8.00
CA PRO A 63 -2.65 -1.71 -8.87
C PRO A 63 -2.00 -1.22 -10.17
N GLY A 64 -0.79 -1.72 -10.45
CA GLY A 64 -0.03 -1.37 -11.65
C GLY A 64 0.71 -0.02 -11.56
N LEU A 65 0.69 0.63 -10.40
CA LEU A 65 1.52 1.79 -10.08
C LEU A 65 2.47 1.42 -8.93
N SER A 66 3.64 2.05 -8.93
CA SER A 66 4.63 2.00 -7.84
C SER A 66 4.91 3.41 -7.31
N ALA A 67 3.89 4.28 -7.33
CA ALA A 67 4.03 5.70 -7.04
C ALA A 67 4.38 5.97 -5.56
N SER A 68 4.06 5.02 -4.69
CA SER A 68 4.25 5.16 -3.24
C SER A 68 5.63 4.78 -2.73
N LEU A 69 6.50 4.16 -3.53
CA LEU A 69 7.74 3.56 -3.02
C LEU A 69 8.66 4.56 -2.32
N SER A 70 8.66 5.82 -2.78
CA SER A 70 9.43 6.92 -2.21
C SER A 70 8.67 7.76 -1.19
N GLU A 71 7.43 7.39 -0.83
CA GLU A 71 6.66 8.11 0.19
C GLU A 71 7.35 7.96 1.56
N PRO A 72 7.64 9.08 2.25
CA PRO A 72 8.29 9.04 3.55
C PRO A 72 7.34 8.53 4.63
N LEU A 73 7.87 7.72 5.55
CA LEU A 73 7.17 7.26 6.74
C LEU A 73 7.56 8.11 7.96
N ASN A 74 6.56 8.46 8.75
CA ASN A 74 6.70 9.20 9.99
C ASN A 74 6.33 8.32 11.18
N ASN A 75 6.88 8.66 12.34
CA ASN A 75 6.58 7.95 13.58
C ASN A 75 5.08 8.05 13.92
N GLY A 76 4.44 6.89 14.09
CA GLY A 76 3.02 6.74 14.38
C GLY A 76 2.13 6.62 13.14
N ASP A 77 2.69 6.57 11.93
CA ASP A 77 1.90 6.38 10.72
C ASP A 77 1.21 5.00 10.73
N HIS A 78 -0.05 4.99 10.28
CA HIS A 78 -0.81 3.77 10.02
C HIS A 78 -0.74 3.44 8.53
N VAL A 79 -0.20 2.27 8.19
CA VAL A 79 -0.01 1.80 6.81
C VAL A 79 -0.90 0.60 6.54
N GLY A 80 -1.81 0.73 5.58
CA GLY A 80 -2.68 -0.35 5.12
C GLY A 80 -2.29 -0.82 3.73
N ILE A 81 -1.97 -2.11 3.56
CA ILE A 81 -1.60 -2.68 2.25
C ILE A 81 -2.54 -3.81 1.89
N PHE A 82 -3.20 -3.68 0.74
CA PHE A 82 -4.12 -4.66 0.20
C PHE A 82 -3.45 -5.47 -0.89
N SER A 83 -3.62 -6.80 -0.88
CA SER A 83 -3.18 -7.66 -1.97
C SER A 83 -3.87 -7.32 -3.30
N LEU A 84 -3.17 -7.51 -4.41
CA LEU A 84 -3.73 -7.35 -5.76
C LEU A 84 -4.95 -8.24 -6.03
N GLN A 85 -5.00 -9.45 -5.45
CA GLN A 85 -6.06 -10.44 -5.69
C GLN A 85 -7.44 -10.05 -5.14
N HIS A 86 -7.48 -9.17 -4.14
CA HIS A 86 -8.74 -8.68 -3.58
C HIS A 86 -8.95 -7.22 -4.01
N MET A 87 -9.39 -7.06 -5.26
CA MET A 87 -9.67 -5.75 -5.83
C MET A 87 -10.78 -5.03 -5.05
N TRP A 88 -10.49 -3.79 -4.68
CA TRP A 88 -11.48 -2.88 -4.14
C TRP A 88 -12.40 -2.39 -5.27
N PRO A 89 -13.74 -2.57 -5.17
CA PRO A 89 -14.67 -2.12 -6.20
C PRO A 89 -14.51 -0.62 -6.44
N TYR A 90 -14.48 -0.23 -7.71
CA TYR A 90 -14.33 1.17 -8.15
C TYR A 90 -15.31 2.14 -7.45
N GLN A 91 -16.50 1.64 -7.10
CA GLN A 91 -17.56 2.38 -6.43
C GLN A 91 -17.17 2.96 -5.06
N TYR A 92 -16.12 2.43 -4.43
CA TYR A 92 -15.60 2.94 -3.15
C TYR A 92 -14.49 3.99 -3.31
N ARG A 93 -14.09 4.31 -4.55
CA ARG A 93 -12.97 5.23 -4.83
C ARG A 93 -13.38 6.70 -4.90
N ASP A 94 -14.66 6.98 -5.13
CA ASP A 94 -15.18 8.35 -5.15
C ASP A 94 -15.11 8.99 -3.75
N GLY A 95 -14.36 10.08 -3.63
CA GLY A 95 -14.21 10.85 -2.38
C GLY A 95 -13.02 10.45 -1.49
N ILE A 96 -12.20 9.49 -1.89
CA ILE A 96 -10.96 9.16 -1.16
C ILE A 96 -9.89 10.21 -1.47
N ARG A 97 -9.21 10.68 -0.41
CA ARG A 97 -8.05 11.56 -0.55
C ARG A 97 -6.88 10.76 -1.11
N MET A 98 -6.35 11.19 -2.25
CA MET A 98 -5.15 10.62 -2.87
C MET A 98 -3.91 11.45 -2.52
N SER A 99 -2.74 10.82 -2.49
CA SER A 99 -1.46 11.52 -2.40
C SER A 99 -1.17 12.30 -3.68
N ASP A 100 -0.29 13.30 -3.59
CA ASP A 100 0.12 14.09 -4.75
C ASP A 100 0.90 13.22 -5.76
N SER A 101 1.74 12.29 -5.26
CA SER A 101 2.48 11.31 -6.08
C SER A 101 1.57 10.40 -6.88
N LEU A 102 0.52 9.85 -6.26
CA LEU A 102 -0.44 8.99 -6.93
C LEU A 102 -1.27 9.80 -7.94
N THR A 103 -1.65 11.02 -7.56
CA THR A 103 -2.39 11.92 -8.46
C THR A 103 -1.60 12.20 -9.73
N GLU A 104 -0.28 12.41 -9.62
CA GLU A 104 0.58 12.63 -10.78
C GLU A 104 0.75 11.35 -11.62
N ALA A 105 1.06 10.21 -10.97
CA ALA A 105 1.18 8.93 -11.67
C ALA A 105 -0.09 8.54 -12.45
N MET A 106 -1.28 8.84 -11.91
CA MET A 106 -2.56 8.61 -12.58
C MET A 106 -2.79 9.55 -13.77
N ARG A 107 -2.31 10.79 -13.73
CA ARG A 107 -2.39 11.71 -14.89
C ARG A 107 -1.52 11.22 -16.05
N GLU A 108 -0.34 10.69 -15.74
CA GLU A 108 0.59 10.17 -16.74
C GLU A 108 0.10 8.86 -17.39
N HIS A 109 -0.49 7.96 -16.61
CA HIS A 109 -0.97 6.65 -17.11
C HIS A 109 -2.40 6.66 -17.68
N GLY A 110 -3.17 7.73 -17.50
CA GLY A 110 -4.59 7.79 -17.86
C GLY A 110 -5.48 7.04 -16.85
N ALA A 111 -6.78 7.31 -16.86
CA ALA A 111 -7.72 6.67 -15.94
C ALA A 111 -7.63 5.13 -16.04
N MET A 112 -7.41 4.46 -14.89
CA MET A 112 -7.31 3.00 -14.79
C MET A 112 -8.44 2.32 -15.58
N HIS A 113 -8.11 1.75 -16.74
CA HIS A 113 -9.05 0.94 -17.49
C HIS A 113 -9.20 -0.41 -16.80
N ASN A 114 -10.45 -0.72 -16.41
CA ASN A 114 -10.83 -2.00 -15.81
C ASN A 114 -10.37 -3.17 -16.68
N THR A 115 -9.25 -3.79 -16.34
CA THR A 115 -8.87 -5.09 -16.89
C THR A 115 -9.57 -6.15 -16.07
N TYR A 116 -10.84 -6.40 -16.41
CA TYR A 116 -11.48 -7.65 -16.06
C TYR A 116 -10.77 -8.75 -16.86
N GLN A 117 -9.76 -9.40 -16.26
CA GLN A 117 -9.50 -10.78 -16.65
C GLN A 117 -10.57 -11.64 -16.00
N SER A 118 -11.62 -11.94 -16.76
CA SER A 118 -12.53 -13.04 -16.47
C SER A 118 -11.70 -14.31 -16.40
N ALA A 119 -11.37 -14.75 -15.18
CA ALA A 119 -10.86 -16.09 -14.95
C ALA A 119 -12.06 -17.05 -14.93
N ASN A 120 -12.18 -17.80 -16.03
CA ASN A 120 -13.02 -18.99 -16.30
C ASN A 120 -14.54 -18.91 -16.11
#